data_AF-A0A349MT39-F1
#
_entry.id   AF-A0A349MT39-F1
#
_cell.length_a   1.000
_cell.length_b   1.000
_cell.length_c   1.000
_cell.angle_alpha   90.00
_cell.angle_beta   90.00
_cell.angle_gamma   90.00
#
_symmetry.space_group_name_H-M   'P 1'
#
loop_
_entity.id
_entity.type
_entity.pdbx_description
1 polymer ?
#
loop_
_entity_poly.entity_id
_entity_poly.type
_entity_poly.pdbx_seq_one_letter_code
_entity_poly.pdbx_strand_id
1 'polypeptide(L)'
;MKFRHTFIGLLIAFVVVMGLTTIASADDNVTPKETPSGDPIKGLFGAQWIGGFTQQPTNVNTLSDRPFSLTVNSVDTTFHIFSNGPKTQWFVSTDGHSWTDAGQANQTKYTSQKKVTQITTLYYQASATYDGLFGPNIYWSQVAKVIISPQETHATAIAVNSDNDTVPNGMSTNMRALLTPVNATDAVTWSLDRSDIATIDSATGALVANADPKKYGQVTVTAKTANGLVASKTMYVGALQDLAVNEGDSATFTVKGFPKG
;
A
#
# COMPACT_ATOMS: atom_id res chain seq x y z
N MET A 1 -30.47 68.89 -18.50
CA MET A 1 -29.15 68.27 -18.22
C MET A 1 -28.95 68.20 -16.71
N LYS A 2 -29.25 67.06 -16.08
CA LYS A 2 -28.98 66.77 -14.65
C LYS A 2 -28.62 65.28 -14.56
N PHE A 3 -27.33 65.00 -14.39
CA PHE A 3 -26.81 63.65 -14.19
C PHE A 3 -27.18 63.17 -12.78
N ARG A 4 -27.82 61.99 -12.68
CA ARG A 4 -27.99 61.26 -11.42
C ARG A 4 -26.87 60.24 -11.33
N HIS A 5 -26.02 60.37 -10.31
CA HIS A 5 -25.00 59.39 -9.98
C HIS A 5 -25.64 58.18 -9.29
N THR A 6 -25.55 57.02 -9.93
CA THR A 6 -25.90 55.72 -9.35
C THR A 6 -24.70 55.25 -8.51
N PHE A 7 -24.88 55.13 -7.20
CA PHE A 7 -23.94 54.47 -6.31
C PHE A 7 -23.96 52.96 -6.60
N ILE A 8 -22.84 52.41 -7.11
CA ILE A 8 -22.61 50.97 -7.20
C ILE A 8 -21.99 50.54 -5.87
N GLY A 9 -22.77 49.84 -5.05
CA GLY A 9 -22.28 49.18 -3.85
C GLY A 9 -21.38 48.00 -4.23
N LEU A 10 -20.10 48.09 -3.88
CA LEU A 10 -19.12 47.03 -4.01
C LEU A 10 -19.40 45.93 -2.96
N LEU A 11 -20.01 44.82 -3.38
CA LEU A 11 -20.17 43.63 -2.54
C LEU A 11 -18.81 42.91 -2.47
N ILE A 12 -18.05 43.15 -1.40
CA ILE A 12 -16.81 42.40 -1.12
C ILE A 12 -17.23 41.01 -0.66
N ALA A 13 -17.21 40.04 -1.57
CA ALA A 13 -17.35 38.63 -1.25
C ALA A 13 -16.11 38.17 -0.47
N PHE A 14 -16.29 37.89 0.82
CA PHE A 14 -15.29 37.26 1.66
C PHE A 14 -15.16 35.79 1.23
N VAL A 15 -14.22 35.51 0.31
CA VAL A 15 -13.82 34.14 0.01
C VAL A 15 -13.02 33.66 1.22
N VAL A 16 -13.70 32.93 2.12
CA VAL A 16 -13.02 32.10 3.12
C VAL A 16 -12.33 31.00 2.34
N VAL A 17 -11.07 31.22 2.00
CA VAL A 17 -10.16 30.16 1.57
C VAL A 17 -9.96 29.27 2.80
N MET A 18 -10.81 28.24 2.95
CA MET A 18 -10.45 27.11 3.80
C MET A 18 -9.18 26.54 3.18
N GLY A 19 -8.05 26.75 3.85
CA GLY A 19 -6.82 26.05 3.53
C GLY A 19 -7.12 24.56 3.65
N LEU A 20 -7.26 23.88 2.50
CA LEU A 20 -6.95 22.46 2.45
C LEU A 20 -5.47 22.39 2.82
N THR A 21 -5.18 22.07 4.08
CA THR A 21 -3.90 21.46 4.42
C THR A 21 -3.85 20.17 3.63
N THR A 22 -3.14 20.16 2.51
CA THR A 22 -2.67 18.92 1.93
C THR A 22 -1.88 18.24 3.04
N ILE A 23 -2.42 17.17 3.60
CA ILE A 23 -1.65 16.26 4.43
C ILE A 23 -0.62 15.68 3.45
N ALA A 24 0.54 16.34 3.36
CA ALA A 24 1.71 15.73 2.78
C ALA A 24 1.89 14.42 3.55
N SER A 25 1.81 13.29 2.83
CA SER A 25 2.18 12.02 3.43
C SER A 25 3.60 12.20 3.95
N ALA A 26 3.83 11.99 5.25
CA ALA A 26 5.15 12.08 5.86
C ALA A 26 6.12 10.97 5.36
N ASP A 27 5.85 10.35 4.21
CA ASP A 27 6.65 9.34 3.53
C ASP A 27 7.53 9.91 2.42
N ASP A 28 7.36 11.17 2.00
CA ASP A 28 8.08 11.76 0.85
C ASP A 28 9.57 12.09 1.10
N ASN A 29 10.08 11.90 2.33
CA ASN A 29 11.47 12.25 2.71
C ASN A 29 12.30 11.05 3.18
N VAL A 30 11.95 9.85 2.72
CA VAL A 30 12.73 8.63 2.97
C VAL A 30 13.40 8.22 1.67
N THR A 31 14.71 8.02 1.70
CA THR A 31 15.44 7.41 0.59
C THR A 31 15.58 5.92 0.86
N PRO A 32 14.86 5.05 0.10
CA PRO A 32 15.00 3.61 0.25
C PRO A 32 16.45 3.15 0.11
N LYS A 33 16.80 2.01 0.73
CA LYS A 33 18.14 1.44 0.59
C LYS A 33 18.46 1.16 -0.88
N GLU A 34 17.48 0.64 -1.59
CA GLU A 34 17.49 0.44 -3.03
C GLU A 34 16.10 0.73 -3.59
N THR A 35 16.04 1.06 -4.88
CA THR A 35 14.77 1.31 -5.57
C THR A 35 13.84 0.11 -5.45
N PRO A 36 12.62 0.27 -4.89
CA PRO A 36 11.65 -0.82 -4.81
C PRO A 36 11.40 -1.42 -6.19
N SER A 37 11.36 -2.75 -6.25
CA SER A 37 10.99 -3.46 -7.47
C SER A 37 9.52 -3.23 -7.80
N GLY A 38 9.21 -3.20 -9.09
CA GLY A 38 7.82 -3.15 -9.56
C GLY A 38 7.04 -4.39 -9.17
N ASP A 39 5.71 -4.30 -9.31
CA ASP A 39 4.82 -5.41 -9.03
C ASP A 39 5.12 -6.60 -9.96
N PRO A 40 5.03 -7.84 -9.45
CA PRO A 40 5.25 -9.03 -10.27
C PRO A 40 4.27 -9.07 -11.46
N ILE A 41 4.71 -9.51 -12.64
CA ILE A 41 3.85 -9.59 -13.82
C ILE A 41 3.72 -11.04 -14.30
N LYS A 42 2.46 -11.51 -14.35
CA LYS A 42 2.06 -12.73 -15.05
C LYS A 42 1.72 -12.40 -16.50
N GLY A 43 2.28 -13.15 -17.43
CA GLY A 43 2.03 -12.98 -18.85
C GLY A 43 1.00 -14.00 -19.37
N LEU A 44 0.85 -14.01 -20.69
CA LEU A 44 0.00 -14.99 -21.39
C LEU A 44 0.36 -16.41 -20.96
N PHE A 45 -0.66 -17.26 -20.80
CA PHE A 45 -0.56 -18.66 -20.35
C PHE A 45 -0.14 -18.87 -18.89
N GLY A 46 -0.16 -17.83 -18.05
CA GLY A 46 0.04 -17.96 -16.59
C GLY A 46 1.51 -18.05 -16.15
N ALA A 47 2.46 -17.87 -17.07
CA ALA A 47 3.87 -17.78 -16.72
C ALA A 47 4.20 -16.48 -15.98
N GLN A 48 5.05 -16.56 -14.94
CA GLN A 48 5.55 -15.40 -14.20
C GLN A 48 6.76 -14.83 -14.93
N TRP A 49 6.58 -13.74 -15.68
CA TRP A 49 7.64 -13.15 -16.51
C TRP A 49 8.53 -12.20 -15.73
N ILE A 50 7.97 -11.48 -14.76
CA ILE A 50 8.69 -10.54 -13.91
C ILE A 50 8.40 -10.91 -12.46
N GLY A 51 9.44 -11.26 -11.71
CA GLY A 51 9.34 -11.50 -10.27
C GLY A 51 9.21 -10.20 -9.47
N GLY A 52 8.97 -10.32 -8.17
CA GLY A 52 8.75 -9.18 -7.30
C GLY A 52 8.02 -9.57 -6.02
N PHE A 53 7.63 -8.58 -5.23
CA PHE A 53 6.86 -8.80 -4.01
C PHE A 53 5.37 -8.91 -4.32
N THR A 54 4.75 -10.03 -3.96
CA THR A 54 3.30 -10.20 -3.95
C THR A 54 2.69 -9.63 -2.67
N GLN A 55 3.47 -9.53 -1.59
CA GLN A 55 3.09 -8.82 -0.38
C GLN A 55 4.25 -7.92 0.05
N GLN A 56 4.03 -6.61 -0.01
CA GLN A 56 4.92 -5.60 0.57
C GLN A 56 4.75 -5.57 2.10
N PRO A 57 5.77 -5.14 2.87
CA PRO A 57 5.61 -4.94 4.30
C PRO A 57 4.70 -3.75 4.58
N THR A 58 3.93 -3.80 5.66
CA THR A 58 2.97 -2.75 6.03
C THR A 58 3.49 -1.90 7.17
N ASN A 59 3.05 -0.64 7.22
CA ASN A 59 3.40 0.27 8.31
C ASN A 59 2.78 -0.24 9.63
N VAL A 60 3.51 -0.10 10.74
CA VAL A 60 3.07 -0.56 12.06
C VAL A 60 3.26 0.54 13.08
N ASN A 61 2.21 0.81 13.86
CA ASN A 61 2.30 1.61 15.07
C ASN A 61 2.18 0.67 16.27
N THR A 62 3.13 0.75 17.19
CA THR A 62 3.18 -0.13 18.37
C THR A 62 3.58 0.65 19.62
N LEU A 63 3.45 0.02 20.78
CA LEU A 63 3.95 0.55 22.04
C LEU A 63 5.37 0.07 22.31
N SER A 64 6.08 0.90 23.07
CA SER A 64 7.35 0.53 23.68
C SER A 64 7.20 -0.83 24.39
N ASP A 65 8.19 -1.70 24.18
CA ASP A 65 8.28 -3.02 24.77
C ASP A 65 7.20 -4.03 24.35
N ARG A 66 6.38 -3.70 23.34
CA ARG A 66 5.51 -4.69 22.66
C ARG A 66 6.20 -5.21 21.39
N PRO A 67 6.10 -6.51 21.09
CA PRO A 67 6.65 -7.05 19.85
C PRO A 67 5.85 -6.52 18.65
N PHE A 68 6.55 -6.30 17.54
CA PHE A 68 5.95 -6.03 16.24
C PHE A 68 6.55 -6.96 15.19
N SER A 69 5.80 -7.18 14.11
CA SER A 69 6.28 -7.98 12.98
C SER A 69 6.03 -7.28 11.65
N LEU A 70 6.95 -7.49 10.71
CA LEU A 70 6.80 -7.11 9.31
C LEU A 70 6.88 -8.39 8.48
N THR A 71 6.01 -8.52 7.48
CA THR A 71 5.94 -9.72 6.64
C THR A 71 6.03 -9.32 5.18
N VAL A 72 6.77 -10.11 4.41
CA VAL A 72 6.84 -10.00 2.96
C VAL A 72 6.60 -11.34 2.30
N ASN A 73 6.06 -11.33 1.09
CA ASN A 73 6.02 -12.49 0.21
C ASN A 73 6.48 -12.06 -1.17
N SER A 74 7.28 -12.90 -1.81
CA SER A 74 7.82 -12.64 -3.15
C SER A 74 7.71 -13.87 -4.03
N VAL A 75 7.77 -13.64 -5.32
CA VAL A 75 7.87 -14.67 -6.36
C VAL A 75 8.99 -14.31 -7.32
N ASP A 76 9.68 -15.32 -7.83
CA ASP A 76 10.61 -15.17 -8.95
C ASP A 76 9.89 -15.46 -10.28
N THR A 77 10.58 -15.21 -11.38
CA THR A 77 10.20 -15.64 -12.71
C THR A 77 10.07 -17.16 -12.82
N THR A 78 9.32 -17.64 -13.82
CA THR A 78 9.23 -19.08 -14.14
C THR A 78 10.55 -19.69 -14.66
N PHE A 79 11.58 -18.88 -14.89
CA PHE A 79 12.88 -19.32 -15.41
C PHE A 79 13.94 -19.48 -14.31
N HIS A 80 13.53 -19.61 -13.04
CA HIS A 80 14.44 -19.87 -11.93
C HIS A 80 14.95 -21.32 -11.94
N ILE A 81 16.19 -21.52 -11.51
CA ILE A 81 16.73 -22.86 -11.23
C ILE A 81 16.17 -23.33 -9.88
N PHE A 82 15.93 -24.64 -9.72
CA PHE A 82 15.33 -25.27 -8.53
C PHE A 82 15.87 -24.67 -7.21
N SER A 83 15.19 -23.65 -6.68
CA SER A 83 15.62 -22.90 -5.49
C SER A 83 14.64 -23.15 -4.36
N ASN A 84 15.15 -23.17 -3.13
CA ASN A 84 14.36 -23.43 -1.92
C ASN A 84 13.53 -22.19 -1.48
N GLY A 85 13.18 -21.30 -2.40
CA GLY A 85 12.55 -20.00 -2.11
C GLY A 85 13.55 -18.85 -1.96
N PRO A 86 13.06 -17.63 -1.69
CA PRO A 86 13.90 -16.44 -1.60
C PRO A 86 14.81 -16.46 -0.37
N LYS A 87 16.05 -16.02 -0.56
CA LYS A 87 16.94 -15.59 0.53
C LYS A 87 16.55 -14.16 0.91
N THR A 88 15.71 -14.01 1.93
CA THR A 88 15.21 -12.70 2.40
C THR A 88 16.21 -12.04 3.36
N GLN A 89 16.49 -10.75 3.19
CA GLN A 89 17.31 -9.96 4.11
C GLN A 89 16.60 -8.67 4.50
N TRP A 90 16.61 -8.33 5.79
CA TRP A 90 15.98 -7.11 6.30
C TRP A 90 17.02 -6.04 6.60
N PHE A 91 16.66 -4.80 6.28
CA PHE A 91 17.45 -3.60 6.56
C PHE A 91 16.63 -2.63 7.37
N VAL A 92 17.31 -1.89 8.25
CA VAL A 92 16.71 -0.88 9.13
C VAL A 92 17.43 0.45 9.02
N SER A 93 16.67 1.53 9.07
CA SER A 93 17.16 2.90 9.14
C SER A 93 16.45 3.67 10.26
N THR A 94 17.21 4.48 11.00
CA THR A 94 16.69 5.37 12.06
C THR A 94 16.47 6.80 11.58
N ASP A 95 17.07 7.18 10.45
CA ASP A 95 17.04 8.52 9.86
C ASP A 95 16.29 8.56 8.51
N GLY A 96 15.89 7.39 7.98
CA GLY A 96 15.23 7.25 6.68
C GLY A 96 16.17 7.30 5.48
N HIS A 97 17.49 7.30 5.70
CA HIS A 97 18.48 7.50 4.63
C HIS A 97 19.67 6.54 4.76
N SER A 98 20.13 6.30 5.99
CA SER A 98 21.26 5.41 6.29
C SER A 98 20.72 4.05 6.72
N TRP A 99 21.09 3.00 5.99
CA TRP A 99 20.54 1.66 6.17
C TRP A 99 21.59 0.68 6.69
N THR A 100 21.20 -0.13 7.66
CA THR A 100 22.02 -1.19 8.27
C THR A 100 21.27 -2.52 8.26
N ASP A 101 22.01 -3.63 8.40
CA ASP A 101 21.42 -4.96 8.53
C ASP A 101 20.56 -5.04 9.82
N ALA A 102 19.31 -5.48 9.70
CA ALA A 102 18.38 -5.61 10.82
C ALA A 102 18.44 -6.98 11.53
N GLY A 103 19.20 -7.93 10.98
CA GLY A 103 19.27 -9.33 11.36
C GLY A 103 18.16 -10.18 10.76
N GLN A 104 18.08 -11.44 11.22
CA GLN A 104 17.05 -12.42 10.82
C GLN A 104 17.05 -12.76 9.31
N ALA A 105 18.24 -13.00 8.77
CA ALA A 105 18.42 -13.47 7.40
C ALA A 105 17.60 -14.74 7.10
N ASN A 106 17.15 -14.85 5.87
CA ASN A 106 16.30 -15.91 5.31
C ASN A 106 14.93 -16.06 6.01
N GLN A 107 14.39 -14.97 6.56
CA GLN A 107 13.04 -14.95 7.15
C GLN A 107 12.15 -13.95 6.42
N THR A 108 11.02 -14.44 5.91
CA THR A 108 9.97 -13.60 5.29
C THR A 108 9.17 -12.79 6.31
N LYS A 109 9.26 -13.14 7.59
CA LYS A 109 8.69 -12.41 8.72
C LYS A 109 9.80 -11.92 9.64
N TYR A 110 9.98 -10.61 9.73
CA TYR A 110 10.82 -9.97 10.73
C TYR A 110 10.02 -9.74 12.00
N THR A 111 10.58 -10.06 13.18
CA THR A 111 9.95 -9.74 14.47
C THR A 111 10.94 -9.08 15.41
N SER A 112 10.56 -7.96 16.03
CA SER A 112 11.41 -7.26 16.98
C SER A 112 10.60 -6.65 18.11
N GLN A 113 11.31 -6.29 19.18
CA GLN A 113 10.78 -5.60 20.35
C GLN A 113 11.80 -4.54 20.76
N LYS A 114 11.33 -3.31 21.00
CA LYS A 114 12.18 -2.17 21.32
C LYS A 114 11.55 -1.39 22.46
N LYS A 115 12.38 -1.01 23.43
CA LYS A 115 11.99 -0.13 24.52
C LYS A 115 12.45 1.29 24.22
N VAL A 116 11.54 2.25 24.29
CA VAL A 116 11.79 3.66 23.95
C VAL A 116 11.16 4.60 24.98
N THR A 117 11.78 5.76 25.19
CA THR A 117 11.30 6.80 26.12
C THR A 117 10.63 7.97 25.42
N GLN A 118 10.76 8.06 24.09
CA GLN A 118 10.13 9.03 23.22
C GLN A 118 9.63 8.35 21.95
N ILE A 119 8.71 8.99 21.23
CA ILE A 119 8.22 8.48 19.95
C ILE A 119 9.42 8.26 19.03
N THR A 120 9.58 7.03 18.56
CA THR A 120 10.70 6.62 17.72
C THR A 120 10.16 6.03 16.43
N THR A 121 10.63 6.55 15.29
CA THR A 121 10.27 6.05 13.97
C THR A 121 11.45 5.27 13.41
N LEU A 122 11.20 4.04 12.97
CA LEU A 122 12.16 3.20 12.26
C LEU A 122 11.62 2.89 10.87
N TYR A 123 12.52 2.76 9.91
CA TYR A 123 12.20 2.40 8.54
C TYR A 123 12.80 1.05 8.23
N TYR A 124 12.04 0.20 7.56
CA TYR A 124 12.45 -1.15 7.20
C TYR A 124 12.27 -1.39 5.70
N GLN A 125 13.22 -2.09 5.11
CA GLN A 125 13.14 -2.57 3.73
C GLN A 125 13.68 -3.99 3.67
N ALA A 126 13.03 -4.85 2.90
CA ALA A 126 13.47 -6.22 2.66
C ALA A 126 14.01 -6.37 1.25
N SER A 127 15.04 -7.20 1.08
CA SER A 127 15.40 -7.78 -0.20
C SER A 127 15.00 -9.25 -0.25
N ALA A 128 14.68 -9.73 -1.44
CA ALA A 128 14.43 -11.15 -1.72
C ALA A 128 15.34 -11.57 -2.89
N THR A 129 16.28 -12.47 -2.60
CA THR A 129 17.24 -12.96 -3.60
C THR A 129 16.90 -14.38 -4.01
N TYR A 130 16.77 -14.61 -5.32
CA TYR A 130 16.60 -15.92 -5.92
C TYR A 130 17.83 -16.30 -6.74
N ASP A 131 18.16 -17.59 -6.73
CA ASP A 131 19.23 -18.11 -7.58
C ASP A 131 18.69 -18.27 -9.01
N GLY A 132 19.29 -17.56 -9.97
CA GLY A 132 18.89 -17.57 -11.37
C GLY A 132 19.98 -18.17 -12.28
N LEU A 133 19.57 -18.56 -13.50
CA LEU A 133 20.46 -19.15 -14.51
C LEU A 133 21.61 -18.21 -14.91
N PHE A 134 21.37 -16.89 -14.86
CA PHE A 134 22.31 -15.85 -15.28
C PHE A 134 22.83 -15.01 -14.11
N GLY A 135 22.75 -15.53 -12.89
CA GLY A 135 23.06 -14.81 -11.64
C GLY A 135 21.83 -14.62 -10.76
N PRO A 136 22.00 -14.02 -9.58
CA PRO A 136 20.90 -13.83 -8.64
C PRO A 136 19.91 -12.78 -9.13
N ASN A 137 18.62 -13.10 -9.08
CA ASN A 137 17.55 -12.12 -9.20
C ASN A 137 17.31 -11.50 -7.82
N ILE A 138 17.41 -10.19 -7.70
CA ILE A 138 17.23 -9.48 -6.42
C ILE A 138 16.05 -8.53 -6.56
N TYR A 139 15.07 -8.70 -5.68
CA TYR A 139 13.92 -7.83 -5.58
C TYR A 139 13.98 -7.02 -4.27
N TRP A 140 13.53 -5.77 -4.32
CA TRP A 140 13.49 -4.87 -3.18
C TRP A 140 12.06 -4.46 -2.85
N SER A 141 11.70 -4.55 -1.57
CA SER A 141 10.36 -4.19 -1.12
C SER A 141 10.19 -2.67 -1.10
N GLN A 142 8.95 -2.21 -0.99
CA GLN A 142 8.68 -0.86 -0.51
C GLN A 142 9.16 -0.71 0.94
N VAL A 143 9.33 0.54 1.37
CA VAL A 143 9.69 0.85 2.75
C VAL A 143 8.46 0.75 3.65
N ALA A 144 8.60 0.04 4.77
CA ALA A 144 7.64 0.05 5.86
C ALA A 144 8.14 0.95 6.99
N LYS A 145 7.21 1.74 7.55
CA LYS A 145 7.45 2.61 8.70
C LYS A 145 6.95 1.93 9.97
N VAL A 146 7.78 1.87 11.00
CA VAL A 146 7.42 1.40 12.33
C VAL A 146 7.53 2.56 13.32
N ILE A 147 6.40 2.99 13.87
CA ILE A 147 6.36 4.04 14.91
C ILE A 147 6.16 3.36 16.26
N ILE A 148 7.09 3.61 17.18
CA ILE A 148 7.06 3.06 18.54
C ILE A 148 6.77 4.21 19.50
N SER A 149 5.60 4.17 20.13
CA SER A 149 5.16 5.19 21.10
C SER A 149 5.41 4.71 22.54
N PRO A 150 5.88 5.57 23.46
CA PRO A 150 6.05 5.20 24.87
C PRO A 150 4.73 4.86 25.59
N GLN A 151 3.62 5.42 25.11
CA GLN A 151 2.27 5.26 25.66
C GLN A 151 1.23 5.24 24.54
N GLU A 152 0.02 4.78 24.88
CA GLU A 152 -1.10 4.71 23.95
C GLU A 152 -1.49 6.10 23.45
N THR A 153 -1.79 6.18 22.15
CA THR A 153 -2.25 7.40 21.50
C THR A 153 -3.45 7.04 20.66
N HIS A 154 -4.60 7.65 20.94
CA HIS A 154 -5.81 7.38 20.17
C HIS A 154 -5.86 8.24 18.91
N ALA A 155 -6.30 7.63 17.82
CA ALA A 155 -6.62 8.27 16.57
C ALA A 155 -7.90 9.10 16.73
N THR A 156 -7.91 10.28 16.14
CA THR A 156 -9.08 11.16 15.99
C THR A 156 -9.62 11.13 14.56
N ALA A 157 -8.83 10.63 13.59
CA ALA A 157 -9.25 10.41 12.22
C ALA A 157 -8.52 9.21 11.59
N ILE A 158 -9.15 8.61 10.58
CA ILE A 158 -8.59 7.56 9.74
C ILE A 158 -8.90 7.85 8.27
N ALA A 159 -7.94 7.59 7.39
CA ALA A 159 -8.14 7.49 5.95
C ALA A 159 -7.58 6.16 5.43
N VAL A 160 -8.08 5.70 4.28
CA VAL A 160 -7.60 4.48 3.61
C VAL A 160 -6.91 4.86 2.31
N ASN A 161 -5.73 4.29 2.08
CA ASN A 161 -4.97 4.46 0.85
C ASN A 161 -4.45 3.12 0.31
N SER A 162 -3.97 3.12 -0.92
CA SER A 162 -3.29 2.01 -1.60
C SER A 162 -2.42 2.58 -2.72
N ASP A 163 -1.45 1.81 -3.19
CA ASP A 163 -0.53 2.27 -4.25
C ASP A 163 -1.24 2.35 -5.61
N ASN A 164 -2.18 1.44 -5.84
CA ASN A 164 -3.01 1.37 -7.04
C ASN A 164 -4.49 1.36 -6.66
N ASP A 165 -5.36 1.82 -7.55
CA ASP A 165 -6.82 1.69 -7.38
C ASP A 165 -7.38 0.40 -8.02
N THR A 166 -6.51 -0.36 -8.69
CA THR A 166 -6.85 -1.61 -9.38
C THR A 166 -5.96 -2.76 -8.93
N VAL A 167 -6.51 -3.97 -8.94
CA VAL A 167 -5.80 -5.22 -8.62
C VAL A 167 -6.15 -6.27 -9.67
N PRO A 168 -5.22 -6.62 -10.58
CA PRO A 168 -5.47 -7.67 -11.57
C PRO A 168 -5.78 -9.02 -10.93
N ASN A 169 -6.49 -9.90 -11.65
CA ASN A 169 -6.80 -11.24 -11.14
C ASN A 169 -5.55 -12.01 -10.74
N GLY A 170 -5.60 -12.65 -9.57
CA GLY A 170 -4.49 -13.45 -9.03
C GLY A 170 -3.25 -12.64 -8.61
N MET A 171 -3.40 -11.30 -8.53
CA MET A 171 -2.44 -10.36 -7.98
C MET A 171 -2.94 -9.82 -6.64
N SER A 172 -2.11 -9.05 -5.96
CA SER A 172 -2.39 -8.48 -4.65
C SER A 172 -1.85 -7.07 -4.52
N THR A 173 -2.44 -6.31 -3.61
CA THR A 173 -1.98 -4.98 -3.21
C THR A 173 -2.15 -4.83 -1.70
N ASN A 174 -1.43 -3.87 -1.11
CA ASN A 174 -1.59 -3.58 0.32
C ASN A 174 -2.41 -2.33 0.54
N MET A 175 -3.44 -2.46 1.36
CA MET A 175 -4.24 -1.35 1.84
C MET A 175 -3.55 -0.74 3.06
N ARG A 176 -3.52 0.59 3.14
CA ARG A 176 -2.84 1.36 4.19
C ARG A 176 -3.86 2.22 4.93
N ALA A 177 -3.83 2.17 6.27
CA ALA A 177 -4.58 3.09 7.10
C ALA A 177 -3.68 4.27 7.49
N LEU A 178 -4.16 5.49 7.25
CA LEU A 178 -3.50 6.73 7.65
C LEU A 178 -4.24 7.27 8.88
N LEU A 179 -3.63 7.14 10.05
CA LEU A 179 -4.20 7.60 11.31
C LEU A 179 -3.75 9.03 11.62
N THR A 180 -4.63 9.79 12.26
CA THR A 180 -4.31 11.11 12.83
C THR A 180 -4.49 11.06 14.34
N PRO A 181 -3.48 11.38 15.17
CA PRO A 181 -2.11 11.67 14.77
C PRO A 181 -1.41 10.43 14.18
N VAL A 182 -0.33 10.64 13.42
CA VAL A 182 0.38 9.57 12.68
C VAL A 182 0.93 8.45 13.59
N ASN A 183 1.19 8.75 14.85
CA ASN A 183 1.69 7.81 15.85
C ASN A 183 0.58 7.12 16.66
N ALA A 184 -0.68 7.28 16.27
CA ALA A 184 -1.81 6.63 16.94
C ALA A 184 -1.65 5.10 16.93
N THR A 185 -1.99 4.46 18.05
CA THR A 185 -1.71 3.04 18.33
C THR A 185 -2.98 2.19 18.35
N ASP A 186 -4.13 2.74 17.98
CA ASP A 186 -5.36 1.95 17.85
C ASP A 186 -5.17 0.87 16.79
N ALA A 187 -5.51 -0.37 17.15
CA ALA A 187 -5.51 -1.47 16.20
C ALA A 187 -6.51 -1.19 15.08
N VAL A 188 -6.12 -1.49 13.83
CA VAL A 188 -6.97 -1.38 12.65
C VAL A 188 -7.38 -2.78 12.21
N THR A 189 -8.67 -2.98 12.01
CA THR A 189 -9.24 -4.19 11.41
C THR A 189 -9.78 -3.88 10.04
N TRP A 190 -9.51 -4.78 9.10
CA TRP A 190 -9.90 -4.66 7.70
C TRP A 190 -11.06 -5.60 7.33
N SER A 191 -11.93 -5.14 6.43
CA SER A 191 -13.01 -5.95 5.88
C SER A 191 -13.28 -5.61 4.41
N LEU A 192 -13.93 -6.54 3.70
CA LEU A 192 -14.28 -6.43 2.29
C LEU A 192 -15.77 -6.78 2.10
N ASP A 193 -16.45 -6.05 1.22
CA ASP A 193 -17.88 -6.26 0.91
C ASP A 193 -18.16 -7.45 -0.03
N ARG A 194 -17.20 -7.79 -0.91
CA ARG A 194 -17.33 -8.79 -1.97
C ARG A 194 -16.22 -9.84 -1.90
N SER A 195 -16.36 -10.79 -0.96
CA SER A 195 -15.40 -11.88 -0.75
C SER A 195 -15.37 -12.92 -1.88
N ASP A 196 -16.33 -12.89 -2.81
CA ASP A 196 -16.38 -13.76 -3.97
C ASP A 196 -15.39 -13.37 -5.08
N ILE A 197 -14.92 -12.12 -5.09
CA ILE A 197 -13.99 -11.57 -6.10
C ILE A 197 -12.60 -11.25 -5.55
N ALA A 198 -12.45 -11.01 -4.25
CA ALA A 198 -11.16 -10.83 -3.60
C ALA A 198 -11.23 -11.22 -2.13
N THR A 199 -10.09 -11.35 -1.46
CA THR A 199 -9.98 -11.52 -0.02
C THR A 199 -9.12 -10.41 0.57
N ILE A 200 -9.37 -10.06 1.83
CA ILE A 200 -8.49 -9.15 2.57
C ILE A 200 -8.10 -9.77 3.90
N ASP A 201 -6.83 -9.70 4.24
CA ASP A 201 -6.37 -10.08 5.56
C ASP A 201 -6.81 -9.02 6.58
N SER A 202 -7.56 -9.46 7.59
CA SER A 202 -8.21 -8.57 8.56
C SER A 202 -7.23 -7.77 9.43
N ALA A 203 -5.98 -8.20 9.58
CA ALA A 203 -4.99 -7.56 10.43
C ALA A 203 -4.01 -6.70 9.63
N THR A 204 -3.60 -7.17 8.45
CA THR A 204 -2.53 -6.55 7.66
C THR A 204 -3.07 -5.66 6.54
N GLY A 205 -4.31 -5.85 6.09
CA GLY A 205 -4.85 -5.13 4.94
C GLY A 205 -4.34 -5.63 3.59
N ALA A 206 -3.72 -6.81 3.55
CA ALA A 206 -3.30 -7.45 2.30
C ALA A 206 -4.54 -7.87 1.49
N LEU A 207 -4.80 -7.18 0.38
CA LEU A 207 -5.91 -7.43 -0.54
C LEU A 207 -5.43 -8.33 -1.68
N VAL A 208 -6.03 -9.50 -1.82
CA VAL A 208 -5.68 -10.50 -2.85
C VAL A 208 -6.87 -10.70 -3.79
N ALA A 209 -6.69 -10.41 -5.06
CA ALA A 209 -7.70 -10.65 -6.08
C ALA A 209 -7.85 -12.15 -6.37
N ASN A 210 -9.07 -12.59 -6.64
CA ASN A 210 -9.32 -13.95 -7.11
C ASN A 210 -8.60 -14.18 -8.45
N ALA A 211 -8.02 -15.37 -8.63
CA ALA A 211 -7.30 -15.74 -9.85
C ALA A 211 -8.22 -16.07 -11.04
N ASP A 212 -9.50 -16.38 -10.80
CA ASP A 212 -10.48 -16.61 -11.86
C ASP A 212 -10.76 -15.30 -12.64
N PRO A 213 -10.46 -15.22 -13.95
CA PRO A 213 -10.67 -14.01 -14.75
C PRO A 213 -12.15 -13.60 -14.84
N LYS A 214 -13.09 -14.49 -14.52
CA LYS A 214 -14.53 -14.19 -14.46
C LYS A 214 -14.94 -13.48 -13.17
N LYS A 215 -14.05 -13.42 -12.17
CA LYS A 215 -14.27 -12.75 -10.88
C LYS A 215 -13.66 -11.36 -10.91
N TYR A 216 -14.47 -10.38 -11.32
CA TYR A 216 -14.04 -9.00 -11.47
C TYR A 216 -15.13 -8.05 -10.97
N GLY A 217 -14.75 -6.78 -10.80
CA GLY A 217 -15.67 -5.71 -10.46
C GLY A 217 -15.17 -4.83 -9.33
N GLN A 218 -16.08 -3.99 -8.84
CA GLN A 218 -15.79 -3.08 -7.75
C GLN A 218 -15.87 -3.81 -6.40
N VAL A 219 -14.88 -3.55 -5.54
CA VAL A 219 -14.89 -3.93 -4.13
C VAL A 219 -14.74 -2.68 -3.25
N THR A 220 -15.31 -2.73 -2.05
CA THR A 220 -15.15 -1.71 -1.03
C THR A 220 -14.34 -2.28 0.13
N VAL A 221 -13.12 -1.79 0.28
CA VAL A 221 -12.28 -2.09 1.44
C VAL A 221 -12.63 -1.12 2.55
N THR A 222 -12.85 -1.64 3.76
CA THR A 222 -13.14 -0.84 4.96
C THR A 222 -12.10 -1.09 6.03
N ALA A 223 -11.60 -0.03 6.63
CA ALA A 223 -10.75 -0.04 7.81
C ALA A 223 -11.54 0.51 9.01
N LYS A 224 -11.44 -0.18 10.14
CA LYS A 224 -12.03 0.24 11.40
C LYS A 224 -10.98 0.23 12.51
N THR A 225 -10.88 1.31 13.26
CA THR A 225 -10.03 1.37 14.45
C THR A 225 -10.73 0.77 15.67
N ALA A 226 -9.96 0.31 16.64
CA ALA A 226 -10.48 -0.21 17.91
C ALA A 226 -11.34 0.82 18.67
N ASN A 227 -11.03 2.12 18.55
CA ASN A 227 -11.82 3.20 19.14
C ASN A 227 -13.04 3.64 18.29
N GLY A 228 -13.35 2.94 17.19
CA GLY A 228 -14.62 3.06 16.47
C GLY A 228 -14.63 3.97 15.25
N LEU A 229 -13.50 4.54 14.83
CA LEU A 229 -13.40 5.29 13.59
C LEU A 229 -13.46 4.33 12.39
N VAL A 230 -14.03 4.80 11.28
CA VAL A 230 -14.21 4.00 10.06
C VAL A 230 -13.86 4.83 8.84
N ALA A 231 -13.13 4.23 7.90
CA ALA A 231 -12.93 4.78 6.56
C ALA A 231 -12.94 3.64 5.53
N SER A 232 -13.27 3.96 4.29
CA SER A 232 -13.34 2.99 3.20
C SER A 232 -12.69 3.53 1.93
N LYS A 233 -12.18 2.63 1.10
CA LYS A 233 -11.68 2.93 -0.24
C LYS A 233 -12.24 1.91 -1.24
N THR A 234 -12.67 2.42 -2.38
CA THR A 234 -13.10 1.60 -3.50
C THR A 234 -11.89 1.11 -4.30
N MET A 235 -11.85 -0.18 -4.59
CA MET A 235 -10.85 -0.81 -5.44
C MET A 235 -11.54 -1.53 -6.60
N TYR A 236 -10.84 -1.71 -7.72
CA TYR A 236 -11.35 -2.48 -8.87
C TYR A 236 -10.52 -3.75 -9.07
N VAL A 237 -11.19 -4.89 -9.07
CA VAL A 237 -10.56 -6.19 -9.27
C VAL A 237 -10.74 -6.64 -10.72
N GLY A 238 -9.64 -7.11 -11.30
CA GLY A 238 -9.60 -7.79 -12.59
C GLY A 238 -8.91 -7.03 -13.71
N ALA A 239 -8.78 -7.70 -14.87
CA ALA A 239 -8.17 -7.14 -16.07
C ALA A 239 -9.24 -6.62 -17.07
N LEU A 240 -8.76 -6.18 -18.25
CA LEU A 240 -9.61 -5.95 -19.43
C LEU A 240 -10.49 -7.17 -19.67
N GLN A 241 -11.79 -6.93 -19.79
CA GLN A 241 -12.78 -7.99 -20.01
C GLN A 241 -12.95 -8.24 -21.50
N ASP A 242 -13.15 -9.50 -21.88
CA ASP A 242 -13.59 -9.83 -23.23
C ASP A 242 -14.98 -9.24 -23.45
N LEU A 243 -15.13 -8.44 -24.51
CA LEU A 243 -16.43 -7.91 -24.93
C LEU A 243 -16.83 -8.56 -26.24
N ALA A 244 -17.82 -9.46 -26.18
CA ALA A 244 -18.46 -9.99 -27.37
C ALA A 244 -19.45 -8.95 -27.90
N VAL A 245 -19.21 -8.45 -29.12
CA VAL A 245 -20.12 -7.59 -29.86
C VAL A 245 -20.45 -8.25 -31.20
N ASN A 246 -21.62 -7.98 -31.76
CA ASN A 246 -21.92 -8.45 -33.11
C ASN A 246 -21.08 -7.67 -34.12
N GLU A 247 -20.86 -8.28 -35.28
CA GLU A 247 -20.18 -7.61 -36.38
C GLU A 247 -20.95 -6.34 -36.79
N GLY A 248 -20.26 -5.21 -36.80
CA GLY A 248 -20.84 -3.88 -37.07
C GLY A 248 -21.23 -3.07 -35.83
N ASP A 249 -21.30 -3.69 -34.64
CA ASP A 249 -21.56 -2.99 -33.38
C ASP A 249 -20.26 -2.39 -32.81
N SER A 250 -20.41 -1.26 -32.11
CA SER A 250 -19.28 -0.63 -31.41
C SER A 250 -18.94 -1.39 -30.12
N ALA A 251 -17.67 -1.72 -29.92
CA ALA A 251 -17.12 -2.18 -28.64
C ALA A 251 -16.55 -0.99 -27.85
N THR A 252 -16.90 -0.86 -26.57
CA THR A 252 -16.35 0.18 -25.69
C THR A 252 -15.71 -0.47 -24.46
N PHE A 253 -14.43 -0.19 -24.24
CA PHE A 253 -13.69 -0.61 -23.06
C PHE A 253 -13.42 0.61 -22.18
N THR A 254 -13.69 0.50 -20.88
CA THR A 254 -13.32 1.53 -19.91
C THR A 254 -12.10 1.03 -19.14
N VAL A 255 -10.96 1.67 -19.37
CA VAL A 255 -9.73 1.42 -18.59
C VAL A 255 -9.67 2.42 -17.44
N LYS A 256 -9.67 1.94 -16.20
CA LYS A 256 -9.45 2.75 -15.00
C LYS A 256 -8.10 2.37 -14.38
N GLY A 257 -7.37 3.34 -13.85
CA GLY A 257 -6.16 3.10 -13.05
C GLY A 257 -4.86 2.86 -13.82
N PHE A 258 -4.55 3.67 -14.84
CA PHE A 258 -3.16 3.75 -15.30
C PHE A 258 -2.28 4.25 -14.13
N PRO A 259 -1.12 3.62 -13.85
CA PRO A 259 -0.16 4.18 -12.92
C PRO A 259 0.25 5.57 -13.40
N LYS A 260 0.34 6.53 -12.47
CA LYS A 260 0.91 7.84 -12.79
C LYS A 260 2.36 7.61 -13.21
N GLY A 261 2.66 7.88 -14.48
CA GLY A 261 4.03 7.89 -15.00
C GLY A 261 4.86 9.00 -14.39
#